data_AF-A0A7Y7P0D5-F1
#
_entry.id   AF-A0A7Y7P0D5-F1
#
_cell.length_a   1.000
_cell.length_b   1.000
_cell.length_c   1.000
_cell.angle_alpha   90.00
_cell.angle_beta   90.00
_cell.angle_gamma   90.00
#
_symmetry.space_group_name_H-M   'P 1'
#
loop_
_entity.id
_entity.type
_entity.pdbx_description
1 polymer ?
#
loop_
_entity_poly.entity_id
_entity_poly.type
_entity_poly.pdbx_seq_one_letter_code
_entity_poly.pdbx_strand_id
1 'polypeptide(L)'
;MNLCDRFKNILNDYYRWFKPKEIEKPECVQQLLKTIYPKVNWNKVHLYNNLPWYISSSKTIAITLPGIYNFTRFNIYFNENFDPCSCKGLGTIVHEGFHVLQNRDTGIFGVGFIRLFMVQYFGWWAMAGYNNSPIEAEAHKQEQHFNECCSALDKKIYDCSTNPPTFNQNALNQLITNNPELVKNSSGFFYNFDIFLPIIGAILDIVIAILLPILEFILLLIAALLLAITGLACLINWIWNIFAKIFAR
;
A
#
# COMPACT_ATOMS: atom_id res chain seq x y z
N MET A 1 15.61 -17.10 26.36
CA MET A 1 15.03 -17.43 25.03
C MET A 1 15.87 -18.54 24.41
N ASN A 2 15.27 -19.70 24.12
CA ASN A 2 16.00 -20.84 23.57
C ASN A 2 16.30 -20.64 22.07
N LEU A 3 17.08 -21.54 21.47
CA LEU A 3 17.47 -21.44 20.06
C LEU A 3 16.28 -21.51 19.09
N CYS A 4 15.29 -22.35 19.39
CA CYS A 4 14.06 -22.48 18.62
C CYS A 4 13.27 -21.17 18.58
N ASP A 5 13.09 -20.51 19.73
CA ASP A 5 12.37 -19.24 19.83
C ASP A 5 13.08 -18.12 19.06
N ARG A 6 14.42 -18.09 19.10
CA ARG A 6 15.23 -17.13 18.32
C ARG A 6 14.98 -17.28 16.82
N PHE A 7 15.07 -18.50 16.29
CA PHE A 7 14.86 -18.74 14.85
C PHE A 7 13.41 -18.54 14.42
N LYS A 8 12.43 -18.87 15.29
CA LYS A 8 11.02 -18.55 15.05
C LYS A 8 10.80 -17.04 14.91
N ASN A 9 11.42 -16.23 15.76
CA ASN A 9 11.31 -14.77 15.66
C ASN A 9 11.93 -14.26 14.36
N ILE A 10 13.14 -14.71 14.01
CA ILE A 10 13.80 -14.35 12.74
C ILE A 10 12.92 -14.71 11.53
N LEU A 11 12.36 -15.92 11.51
CA LEU A 11 11.46 -16.36 10.42
C LEU A 11 10.19 -15.50 10.35
N ASN A 12 9.58 -15.19 11.49
CA ASN A 12 8.39 -14.36 11.55
C ASN A 12 8.67 -12.92 11.08
N ASP A 13 9.78 -12.33 11.52
CA ASP A 13 10.18 -10.98 11.14
C ASP A 13 10.49 -10.91 9.64
N TYR A 14 11.22 -11.92 9.12
CA TYR A 14 11.46 -12.08 7.70
C TYR A 14 10.15 -12.17 6.90
N TYR A 15 9.20 -12.99 7.35
CA TYR A 15 7.93 -13.17 6.64
C TYR A 15 7.07 -11.90 6.66
N ARG A 16 7.02 -11.18 7.79
CA ARG A 16 6.29 -9.90 7.90
C ARG A 16 6.88 -8.82 7.00
N TRP A 17 8.21 -8.77 6.87
CA TRP A 17 8.91 -7.86 5.97
C TRP A 17 8.67 -8.23 4.50
N PHE A 18 8.80 -9.51 4.15
CA PHE A 18 8.67 -9.99 2.78
C PHE A 18 7.22 -9.96 2.25
N LYS A 19 6.25 -10.34 3.09
CA LYS A 19 4.83 -10.37 2.75
C LYS A 19 4.03 -9.48 3.70
N PRO A 20 3.79 -8.21 3.32
CA PRO A 20 2.89 -7.33 4.04
C PRO A 20 1.54 -8.00 4.31
N LYS A 21 0.98 -7.77 5.49
CA LYS A 21 -0.27 -8.39 5.91
C LYS A 21 -1.43 -7.60 5.32
N GLU A 22 -2.31 -8.28 4.56
CA GLU A 22 -3.57 -7.68 4.14
C GLU A 22 -4.44 -7.39 5.37
N ILE A 23 -5.03 -6.20 5.41
CA ILE A 23 -5.93 -5.76 6.46
C ILE A 23 -7.34 -5.54 5.90
N GLU A 24 -8.33 -5.78 6.74
CA GLU A 24 -9.70 -5.41 6.42
C GLU A 24 -9.80 -3.89 6.26
N LYS A 25 -10.61 -3.44 5.30
CA LYS A 25 -10.83 -2.00 5.09
C LYS A 25 -11.62 -1.46 6.27
N PRO A 26 -11.08 -0.53 7.07
CA PRO A 26 -11.87 0.13 8.09
C PRO A 26 -13.08 0.79 7.44
N GLU A 27 -14.25 0.69 8.07
CA GLU A 27 -15.50 1.24 7.52
C GLU A 27 -15.36 2.73 7.18
N CYS A 28 -14.67 3.50 8.03
CA CYS A 28 -14.38 4.91 7.82
C CYS A 28 -13.62 5.18 6.51
N VAL A 29 -12.56 4.41 6.23
CA VAL A 29 -11.75 4.52 5.01
C VAL A 29 -12.59 4.20 3.80
N GLN A 30 -13.42 3.15 3.90
CA GLN A 30 -14.27 2.74 2.80
C GLN A 30 -15.35 3.78 2.49
N GLN A 31 -15.98 4.37 3.50
CA GLN A 31 -17.01 5.40 3.33
C GLN A 31 -16.41 6.71 2.82
N LEU A 32 -15.25 7.12 3.33
CA LEU A 32 -14.50 8.28 2.85
C LEU A 32 -14.18 8.14 1.35
N LEU A 33 -13.52 7.05 0.96
CA LEU A 33 -13.09 6.81 -0.42
C LEU A 33 -14.26 6.63 -1.39
N LYS A 34 -15.34 5.94 -0.98
CA LYS A 34 -16.56 5.82 -1.78
C LYS A 34 -17.25 7.17 -2.00
N THR A 35 -17.19 8.06 -1.01
CA THR A 35 -17.79 9.39 -1.11
C THR A 35 -16.98 10.30 -2.02
N ILE A 36 -15.65 10.34 -1.82
CA ILE A 36 -14.75 11.23 -2.57
C ILE A 36 -14.56 10.74 -4.01
N TYR A 37 -14.53 9.42 -4.25
CA TYR A 37 -14.30 8.82 -5.56
C TYR A 37 -15.40 7.79 -5.90
N PRO A 38 -16.63 8.24 -6.15
CA PRO A 38 -17.81 7.36 -6.25
C PRO A 38 -17.79 6.41 -7.44
N LYS A 39 -16.94 6.68 -8.43
CA LYS A 39 -16.82 5.89 -9.66
C LYS A 39 -15.72 4.83 -9.58
N VAL A 40 -14.97 4.75 -8.48
CA VAL A 40 -13.95 3.70 -8.27
C VAL A 40 -14.60 2.44 -7.71
N ASN A 41 -14.23 1.27 -8.25
CA ASN A 41 -14.65 -0.01 -7.71
C ASN A 41 -13.76 -0.44 -6.53
N TRP A 42 -14.11 0.02 -5.33
CA TRP A 42 -13.36 -0.25 -4.09
C TRP A 42 -13.32 -1.73 -3.65
N ASN A 43 -14.13 -2.60 -4.25
CA ASN A 43 -14.05 -4.05 -4.00
C ASN A 43 -12.79 -4.68 -4.62
N LYS A 44 -12.17 -4.00 -5.60
CA LYS A 44 -10.91 -4.44 -6.25
C LYS A 44 -9.65 -3.85 -5.61
N VAL A 45 -9.82 -2.94 -4.64
CA VAL A 45 -8.72 -2.34 -3.90
C VAL A 45 -8.54 -3.13 -2.61
N HIS A 46 -7.32 -3.37 -2.17
CA HIS A 46 -7.01 -4.06 -0.93
C HIS A 46 -6.03 -3.23 -0.12
N LEU A 47 -6.13 -3.28 1.20
CA LEU A 47 -5.26 -2.50 2.08
C LEU A 47 -4.28 -3.44 2.77
N TYR A 48 -3.06 -2.95 2.99
CA TYR A 48 -2.00 -3.73 3.59
C TYR A 48 -1.30 -2.92 4.68
N ASN A 49 -0.96 -3.62 5.75
CA ASN A 49 -0.06 -3.11 6.78
C ASN A 49 1.39 -3.41 6.38
N ASN A 50 2.22 -2.36 6.43
CA ASN A 50 3.59 -2.25 5.93
C ASN A 50 3.71 -2.12 4.41
N LEU A 51 4.79 -1.45 4.00
CA LEU A 51 5.18 -1.34 2.59
C LEU A 51 5.76 -2.66 2.07
N PRO A 52 5.64 -2.94 0.76
CA PRO A 52 6.36 -4.03 0.10
C PRO A 52 7.87 -3.95 0.32
N TRP A 53 8.52 -5.10 0.41
CA TRP A 53 9.96 -5.22 0.70
C TRP A 53 10.86 -4.41 -0.25
N TYR A 54 10.47 -4.26 -1.52
CA TYR A 54 11.26 -3.55 -2.53
C TYR A 54 11.18 -2.01 -2.40
N ILE A 55 10.32 -1.51 -1.51
CA ILE A 55 10.19 -0.09 -1.18
C ILE A 55 10.16 0.18 0.33
N SER A 56 10.43 -0.83 1.16
CA SER A 56 10.36 -0.72 2.61
C SER A 56 11.41 0.23 3.21
N SER A 57 12.48 0.53 2.47
CA SER A 57 13.51 1.51 2.85
C SER A 57 13.18 2.95 2.44
N SER A 58 12.06 3.17 1.75
CA SER A 58 11.61 4.52 1.39
C SER A 58 11.09 5.29 2.61
N LYS A 59 11.11 6.62 2.54
CA LYS A 59 10.46 7.50 3.54
C LYS A 59 8.95 7.65 3.30
N THR A 60 8.39 6.84 2.42
CA THR A 60 6.99 6.90 1.98
C THR A 60 6.07 6.43 3.09
N ILE A 61 4.95 7.13 3.30
CA ILE A 61 3.95 6.80 4.33
C ILE A 61 2.92 5.81 3.79
N ALA A 62 2.50 6.00 2.55
CA ALA A 62 1.59 5.10 1.86
C ALA A 62 1.93 5.02 0.38
N ILE A 63 1.48 3.97 -0.28
CA ILE A 63 1.65 3.82 -1.73
C ILE A 63 0.55 2.96 -2.33
N THR A 64 0.12 3.32 -3.53
CA THR A 64 -0.82 2.58 -4.34
C THR A 64 -0.10 1.87 -5.47
N LEU A 65 -0.21 0.55 -5.49
CA LEU A 65 0.40 -0.29 -6.52
C LEU A 65 -0.63 -1.23 -7.14
N PRO A 66 -0.48 -1.58 -8.42
CA PRO A 66 -1.25 -2.67 -9.00
C PRO A 66 -0.91 -3.99 -8.30
N GLY A 67 -1.89 -4.89 -8.20
CA GLY A 67 -1.61 -6.26 -7.75
C GLY A 67 -0.67 -6.96 -8.75
N ILE A 68 0.50 -7.41 -8.28
CA ILE A 68 1.64 -7.88 -9.09
C ILE A 68 1.25 -8.87 -10.21
N TYR A 69 0.36 -9.82 -9.91
CA TYR A 69 -0.07 -10.86 -10.85
C TYR A 69 -1.56 -10.78 -11.17
N ASN A 70 -2.13 -9.58 -11.14
CA ASN A 70 -3.57 -9.38 -11.33
C ASN A 70 -3.86 -8.32 -12.39
N PHE A 71 -4.97 -8.49 -13.11
CA PHE A 71 -5.44 -7.57 -14.15
C PHE A 71 -6.19 -6.35 -13.60
N THR A 72 -6.87 -6.49 -12.46
CA THR A 72 -7.83 -5.47 -12.00
C THR A 72 -7.67 -5.07 -10.54
N ARG A 73 -6.86 -5.81 -9.77
CA ARG A 73 -6.61 -5.57 -8.35
C ARG A 73 -5.64 -4.41 -8.15
N PHE A 74 -5.88 -3.63 -7.10
CA PHE A 74 -4.98 -2.62 -6.56
C PHE A 74 -4.74 -2.86 -5.09
N ASN A 75 -3.55 -2.49 -4.63
CA ASN A 75 -3.14 -2.60 -3.25
C ASN A 75 -2.68 -1.22 -2.79
N ILE A 76 -3.22 -0.76 -1.67
CA ILE A 76 -2.72 0.41 -0.95
C ILE A 76 -2.01 -0.10 0.28
N TYR A 77 -0.75 0.30 0.44
CA TYR A 77 0.09 -0.10 1.57
C TYR A 77 0.31 1.11 2.47
N PHE A 78 0.26 0.91 3.78
CA PHE A 78 0.55 1.93 4.76
C PHE A 78 1.74 1.50 5.60
N ASN A 79 2.69 2.40 5.87
CA ASN A 79 3.78 2.10 6.78
C ASN A 79 3.32 2.14 8.25
N GLU A 80 4.18 1.73 9.17
CA GLU A 80 3.90 1.69 10.61
C GLU A 80 3.62 3.05 11.25
N ASN A 81 4.05 4.14 10.61
CA ASN A 81 3.88 5.51 11.08
C ASN A 81 2.59 6.16 10.56
N PHE A 82 1.77 5.41 9.83
CA PHE A 82 0.50 5.90 9.29
C PHE A 82 -0.52 6.14 10.40
N ASP A 83 -1.04 7.37 10.46
CA ASP A 83 -2.04 7.79 11.44
C ASP A 83 -3.40 8.06 10.76
N PRO A 84 -4.35 7.12 10.76
CA PRO A 84 -5.67 7.33 10.15
C PRO A 84 -6.55 8.34 10.92
N CYS A 85 -6.12 8.83 12.08
CA CYS A 85 -6.92 9.64 12.99
C CYS A 85 -6.74 11.14 12.78
N SER A 86 -5.74 11.56 12.02
CA SER A 86 -5.51 12.95 11.66
C SER A 86 -6.05 13.27 10.27
N CYS A 87 -6.39 14.54 10.04
CA CYS A 87 -6.73 15.01 8.70
C CYS A 87 -5.61 14.70 7.70
N LYS A 88 -4.34 14.84 8.11
CA LYS A 88 -3.19 14.48 7.29
C LYS A 88 -3.21 13.02 6.84
N GLY A 89 -3.44 12.06 7.74
CA GLY A 89 -3.50 10.66 7.34
C GLY A 89 -4.74 10.30 6.53
N LEU A 90 -5.89 10.93 6.80
CA LEU A 90 -7.05 10.83 5.90
C LEU A 90 -6.74 11.43 4.52
N GLY A 91 -5.99 12.53 4.46
CA GLY A 91 -5.48 13.12 3.22
C GLY A 91 -4.55 12.18 2.47
N THR A 92 -3.67 11.48 3.16
CA THR A 92 -2.84 10.42 2.56
C THR A 92 -3.71 9.28 2.00
N ILE A 93 -4.77 8.85 2.68
CA ILE A 93 -5.73 7.87 2.11
C ILE A 93 -6.36 8.42 0.83
N VAL A 94 -6.75 9.70 0.84
CA VAL A 94 -7.33 10.39 -0.33
C VAL A 94 -6.32 10.45 -1.48
N HIS A 95 -5.06 10.80 -1.21
CA HIS A 95 -3.95 10.77 -2.15
C HIS A 95 -3.84 9.41 -2.85
N GLU A 96 -3.71 8.34 -2.06
CA GLU A 96 -3.61 6.98 -2.58
C GLU A 96 -4.87 6.57 -3.36
N GLY A 97 -6.05 6.96 -2.88
CA GLY A 97 -7.29 6.75 -3.59
C GLY A 97 -7.35 7.47 -4.95
N PHE A 98 -6.71 8.64 -5.06
CA PHE A 98 -6.61 9.37 -6.32
C PHE A 98 -5.78 8.62 -7.36
N HIS A 99 -4.72 7.92 -6.96
CA HIS A 99 -3.98 7.05 -7.88
C HIS A 99 -4.83 5.90 -8.43
N VAL A 100 -5.73 5.33 -7.61
CA VAL A 100 -6.70 4.34 -8.09
C VAL A 100 -7.64 4.95 -9.14
N LEU A 101 -8.09 6.19 -8.91
CA LEU A 101 -8.90 6.95 -9.86
C LEU A 101 -8.15 7.23 -11.17
N GLN A 102 -6.90 7.69 -11.10
CA GLN A 102 -6.03 7.93 -12.26
C GLN A 102 -5.79 6.66 -13.07
N ASN A 103 -5.56 5.53 -12.39
CA ASN A 103 -5.38 4.26 -13.08
C ASN A 103 -6.65 3.82 -13.82
N ARG A 104 -7.82 3.95 -13.17
CA ARG A 104 -9.11 3.68 -13.81
C ARG A 104 -9.29 4.50 -15.09
N ASP A 105 -8.95 5.79 -15.04
CA ASP A 105 -9.12 6.71 -16.17
C ASP A 105 -8.11 6.51 -17.29
N THR A 106 -6.90 6.05 -16.96
CA THR A 106 -5.89 5.65 -17.94
C THR A 106 -6.26 4.34 -18.64
N GLY A 107 -7.05 3.51 -17.98
CA GLY A 107 -7.49 2.19 -18.45
C GLY A 107 -6.79 1.05 -17.71
N ILE A 108 -7.55 -0.02 -17.47
CA ILE A 108 -7.11 -1.23 -16.74
C ILE A 108 -6.43 -2.27 -17.64
N PHE A 109 -5.96 -1.88 -18.83
CA PHE A 109 -5.30 -2.80 -19.74
C PHE A 109 -3.91 -3.16 -19.21
N GLY A 110 -3.66 -4.46 -19.04
CA GLY A 110 -2.37 -4.98 -18.59
C GLY A 110 -2.44 -5.91 -17.37
N VAL A 111 -1.27 -6.34 -16.90
CA VAL A 111 -1.10 -7.23 -15.73
C VAL A 111 -0.06 -6.63 -14.81
N GLY A 112 -0.39 -6.50 -13.52
CA GLY A 112 0.58 -6.03 -12.54
C GLY A 112 1.17 -4.68 -12.89
N PHE A 113 2.51 -4.63 -12.90
CA PHE A 113 3.26 -3.44 -13.29
C PHE A 113 3.17 -3.14 -14.79
N ILE A 114 2.89 -4.11 -15.66
CA ILE A 114 2.72 -3.87 -17.11
C ILE A 114 1.30 -3.35 -17.35
N ARG A 115 0.98 -2.16 -16.84
CA ARG A 115 -0.28 -1.45 -17.07
C ARG A 115 0.04 -0.05 -17.60
N LEU A 116 -0.82 0.48 -18.47
CA LEU A 116 -0.61 1.80 -19.09
C LEU A 116 -0.34 2.92 -18.09
N PHE A 117 -1.03 2.90 -16.95
CA PHE A 117 -0.76 3.85 -15.87
C PHE A 117 0.66 3.75 -15.31
N MET A 118 1.18 2.54 -15.11
CA MET A 118 2.55 2.36 -14.59
C MET A 118 3.59 2.79 -15.61
N VAL A 119 3.34 2.54 -16.90
CA VAL A 119 4.18 3.04 -17.99
C VAL A 119 4.29 4.56 -17.90
N GLN A 120 3.16 5.26 -17.77
CA GLN A 120 3.15 6.72 -17.61
C GLN A 120 3.83 7.16 -16.32
N TYR A 121 3.55 6.47 -15.22
CA TYR A 121 4.12 6.76 -13.91
C TYR A 121 5.64 6.71 -13.94
N PHE A 122 6.22 5.61 -14.42
CA PHE A 122 7.67 5.46 -14.50
C PHE A 122 8.28 6.33 -15.59
N GLY A 123 7.58 6.57 -16.70
CA GLY A 123 8.02 7.50 -17.73
C GLY A 123 8.19 8.93 -17.18
N TRP A 124 7.16 9.44 -16.49
CA TRP A 124 7.24 10.75 -15.82
C TRP A 124 8.27 10.78 -14.71
N TRP A 125 8.34 9.75 -13.87
CA TRP A 125 9.34 9.64 -12.82
C TRP A 125 10.77 9.68 -13.37
N ALA A 126 11.04 8.97 -14.47
CA ALA A 126 12.37 8.93 -15.07
C ALA A 126 12.75 10.25 -15.78
N MET A 127 11.78 10.91 -16.41
CA MET A 127 12.03 12.13 -17.20
C MET A 127 12.04 13.40 -16.36
N ALA A 128 11.16 13.50 -15.37
CA ALA A 128 10.92 14.72 -14.60
C ALA A 128 11.27 14.57 -13.10
N GLY A 129 11.43 13.34 -12.61
CA GLY A 129 11.55 13.04 -11.19
C GLY A 129 10.20 12.97 -10.48
N TYR A 130 10.20 12.41 -9.27
CA TYR A 130 8.98 12.19 -8.46
C TYR A 130 8.18 13.49 -8.23
N ASN A 131 8.82 14.55 -7.73
CA ASN A 131 8.16 15.80 -7.36
C ASN A 131 7.57 16.59 -8.55
N ASN A 132 8.03 16.32 -9.77
CA ASN A 132 7.57 17.02 -10.97
C ASN A 132 6.67 16.13 -11.85
N SER A 133 6.37 14.91 -11.41
CA SER A 133 5.43 14.03 -12.10
C SER A 133 4.02 14.63 -12.04
N PRO A 134 3.34 14.87 -13.18
CA PRO A 134 1.95 15.33 -13.17
C PRO A 134 1.01 14.38 -12.43
N ILE A 135 1.34 13.09 -12.37
CA ILE A 135 0.55 12.08 -11.66
C ILE A 135 0.57 12.35 -10.14
N GLU A 136 1.76 12.58 -9.58
CA GLU A 136 1.96 12.89 -8.16
C GLU A 136 1.47 14.30 -7.82
N ALA A 137 1.74 15.28 -8.69
CA ALA A 137 1.35 16.67 -8.47
C ALA A 137 -0.17 16.83 -8.32
N GLU A 138 -0.96 16.16 -9.15
CA GLU A 138 -2.43 16.21 -9.04
C GLU A 138 -2.95 15.44 -7.81
N ALA A 139 -2.32 14.32 -7.43
CA ALA A 139 -2.66 13.60 -6.20
C ALA A 139 -2.38 14.45 -4.95
N HIS A 140 -1.23 15.12 -4.89
CA HIS A 140 -0.89 16.04 -3.81
C HIS A 140 -1.81 17.28 -3.76
N LYS A 141 -2.23 17.83 -4.90
CA LYS A 141 -3.23 18.92 -4.92
C LYS A 141 -4.53 18.49 -4.26
N GLN A 142 -5.02 17.29 -4.58
CA GLN A 142 -6.24 16.74 -4.00
C GLN A 142 -6.07 16.45 -2.50
N GLU A 143 -4.93 15.90 -2.08
CA GLU A 143 -4.56 15.69 -0.68
C GLU A 143 -4.53 16.99 0.11
N GLN A 144 -3.84 18.01 -0.41
CA GLN A 144 -3.71 19.31 0.23
C GLN A 144 -5.08 19.97 0.40
N HIS A 145 -5.89 20.00 -0.65
CA HIS A 145 -7.25 20.54 -0.59
C HIS A 145 -8.08 19.78 0.47
N PHE A 146 -8.04 18.45 0.45
CA PHE A 146 -8.74 17.66 1.47
C PHE A 146 -8.28 18.00 2.90
N ASN A 147 -6.97 18.15 3.12
CA ASN A 147 -6.39 18.46 4.42
C ASN A 147 -6.85 19.84 4.94
N GLU A 148 -6.88 20.85 4.07
CA GLU A 148 -7.35 22.19 4.39
C GLU A 148 -8.83 22.17 4.81
N CYS A 149 -9.70 21.54 4.03
CA CYS A 149 -11.12 21.44 4.33
C CYS A 149 -11.40 20.59 5.57
N CYS A 150 -10.70 19.47 5.73
CA CYS A 150 -10.84 18.59 6.89
C CYS A 150 -10.45 19.30 8.19
N SER A 151 -9.37 20.08 8.15
CA SER A 151 -8.86 20.80 9.33
C SER A 151 -9.79 21.94 9.76
N ALA A 152 -10.65 22.42 8.86
CA ALA A 152 -11.66 23.45 9.14
C ALA A 152 -12.96 22.89 9.76
N LEU A 153 -13.10 21.57 9.89
CA LEU A 153 -14.30 20.96 10.50
C LEU A 153 -14.28 21.10 12.03
N ASP A 154 -15.43 21.47 12.60
CA ASP A 154 -15.62 21.49 14.06
C ASP A 154 -15.55 20.08 14.68
N LYS A 155 -15.92 19.05 13.91
CA LYS A 155 -15.94 17.66 14.35
C LYS A 155 -15.09 16.81 13.43
N LYS A 156 -14.29 15.92 14.02
CA LYS A 156 -13.47 14.96 13.29
C LYS A 156 -14.35 13.96 12.53
N ILE A 157 -13.91 13.60 11.32
CA ILE A 157 -14.51 12.54 10.50
C ILE A 157 -14.25 11.17 11.14
N TYR A 158 -13.07 10.99 11.71
CA TYR A 158 -12.68 9.77 12.40
C TYR A 158 -12.12 10.10 13.78
N ASP A 159 -12.72 9.52 14.81
CA ASP A 159 -12.32 9.72 16.19
C ASP A 159 -11.76 8.42 16.77
N CYS A 160 -10.45 8.41 16.98
CA CYS A 160 -9.72 7.29 17.55
C CYS A 160 -9.58 7.36 19.08
N SER A 161 -10.22 8.33 19.74
CA SER A 161 -10.26 8.37 21.20
C SER A 161 -11.16 7.27 21.80
N THR A 162 -12.02 6.67 20.98
CA THR A 162 -12.90 5.55 21.31
C THR A 162 -12.30 4.21 20.87
N ASN A 163 -12.69 3.12 21.55
CA ASN A 163 -12.29 1.75 21.17
C ASN A 163 -13.55 0.86 21.08
N PRO A 164 -14.02 0.49 19.88
CA PRO A 164 -13.40 0.79 18.58
C PRO A 164 -13.53 2.28 18.19
N PRO A 165 -12.62 2.79 17.33
CA PRO A 165 -12.74 4.14 16.78
C PRO A 165 -14.09 4.40 16.13
N THR A 166 -14.60 5.61 16.27
CA THR A 166 -15.92 6.01 15.77
C THR A 166 -15.83 6.85 14.52
N PHE A 167 -16.62 6.51 13.51
CA PHE A 167 -16.77 7.27 12.28
C PHE A 167 -17.95 8.26 12.38
N ASN A 168 -17.73 9.50 11.98
CA ASN A 168 -18.72 10.56 12.01
C ASN A 168 -19.21 10.89 10.59
N GLN A 169 -20.25 10.19 10.15
CA GLN A 169 -20.87 10.41 8.84
C GLN A 169 -21.36 11.86 8.64
N ASN A 170 -21.83 12.53 9.71
CA ASN A 170 -22.29 13.91 9.61
C ASN A 170 -21.14 14.88 9.32
N ALA A 171 -19.96 14.67 9.92
CA ALA A 171 -18.78 15.46 9.61
C ALA A 171 -18.31 15.25 8.16
N LEU A 172 -18.32 14.01 7.66
CA LEU A 172 -18.04 13.76 6.24
C LEU A 172 -19.07 14.43 5.32
N ASN A 173 -20.36 14.31 5.64
CA ASN A 173 -21.41 14.96 4.85
C ASN A 173 -21.25 16.49 4.83
N GLN A 174 -20.93 17.09 5.97
CA GLN A 174 -20.65 18.51 6.09
C GLN A 174 -19.44 18.91 5.24
N LEU A 175 -18.34 18.15 5.31
CA LEU A 175 -17.14 18.39 4.48
C LEU A 175 -17.51 18.46 3.00
N ILE A 176 -18.24 17.46 2.51
CA ILE A 176 -18.59 17.33 1.08
C ILE A 176 -19.64 18.36 0.66
N THR A 177 -20.59 18.69 1.53
CA THR A 177 -21.60 19.73 1.25
C THR A 177 -20.93 21.10 1.12
N ASN A 178 -19.94 21.38 1.96
CA ASN A 178 -19.22 22.65 1.95
C ASN A 178 -18.17 22.72 0.83
N ASN A 179 -17.62 21.57 0.39
CA ASN A 179 -16.51 21.47 -0.55
C ASN A 179 -16.81 20.39 -1.62
N PRO A 180 -17.84 20.59 -2.47
CA PRO A 180 -18.29 19.58 -3.44
C PRO A 180 -17.21 19.17 -4.46
N GLU A 181 -16.25 20.04 -4.73
CA GLU A 181 -15.11 19.81 -5.64
C GLU A 181 -14.12 18.75 -5.14
N LEU A 182 -14.15 18.40 -3.85
CA LEU A 182 -13.41 17.25 -3.32
C LEU A 182 -13.90 15.94 -3.94
N VAL A 183 -15.18 15.86 -4.34
CA VAL A 183 -15.72 14.66 -5.00
C VAL A 183 -15.28 14.62 -6.46
N LYS A 184 -14.44 13.65 -6.80
CA LYS A 184 -13.90 13.47 -8.15
C LYS A 184 -14.52 12.25 -8.81
N ASN A 185 -15.27 12.53 -9.88
CA ASN A 185 -15.76 11.48 -10.78
C ASN A 185 -14.70 11.00 -11.76
N SER A 186 -13.71 11.85 -12.10
CA SER A 186 -12.56 11.57 -12.95
C SER A 186 -11.34 12.29 -12.40
N SER A 187 -10.15 11.74 -12.62
CA SER A 187 -8.88 12.39 -12.29
C SER A 187 -8.53 13.52 -13.25
N GLY A 188 -9.12 13.55 -14.45
CA GLY A 188 -8.68 14.42 -15.55
C GLY A 188 -7.33 14.04 -16.14
N PHE A 189 -6.71 12.95 -15.68
CA PHE A 189 -5.44 12.45 -16.19
C PHE A 189 -5.70 11.62 -17.46
N PHE A 190 -5.04 12.01 -18.55
CA PHE A 190 -5.08 11.30 -19.81
C PHE A 190 -3.69 10.75 -20.14
N TYR A 191 -3.66 9.62 -20.84
CA TYR A 191 -2.41 9.02 -21.29
C TYR A 191 -1.67 9.98 -22.23
N ASN A 192 -0.41 10.30 -21.92
CA ASN A 192 0.42 11.12 -22.79
C ASN A 192 0.98 10.28 -23.95
N PHE A 193 0.72 10.71 -25.19
CA PHE A 193 1.18 10.04 -26.41
C PHE A 193 2.50 10.58 -26.96
N ASP A 194 3.20 11.48 -26.25
CA ASP A 194 4.60 11.80 -26.56
C ASP A 194 5.38 10.49 -26.62
N ILE A 195 6.05 10.20 -27.74
CA ILE A 195 6.62 8.89 -28.01
C ILE A 195 7.71 8.47 -27.02
N PHE A 196 8.48 9.42 -26.47
CA PHE A 196 9.63 9.10 -25.64
C PHE A 196 9.24 8.62 -24.23
N LEU A 197 8.20 9.23 -23.67
CA LEU A 197 7.80 8.96 -22.29
C LEU A 197 7.27 7.53 -22.09
N PRO A 198 6.32 7.01 -22.90
CA PRO A 198 5.90 5.63 -22.88
C PRO A 198 7.00 4.63 -23.18
N ILE A 199 7.97 4.96 -24.05
CA ILE A 199 9.09 4.05 -24.35
C ILE A 199 9.94 3.85 -23.10
N ILE A 200 10.35 4.94 -22.44
CA ILE A 200 11.16 4.87 -21.21
C ILE A 200 10.37 4.16 -20.10
N GLY A 201 9.10 4.53 -19.93
CA GLY A 201 8.20 3.89 -18.98
C GLY A 201 8.05 2.39 -19.21
N ALA A 202 7.84 1.96 -20.46
CA ALA A 202 7.70 0.56 -20.82
C ALA A 202 9.00 -0.24 -20.60
N ILE A 203 10.16 0.36 -20.88
CA ILE A 203 11.46 -0.27 -20.58
C ILE A 203 11.58 -0.52 -19.08
N LEU A 204 11.27 0.48 -18.24
CA LEU A 204 11.31 0.34 -16.78
C LEU A 204 10.30 -0.70 -16.28
N ASP A 205 9.08 -0.68 -16.81
CA ASP A 205 8.05 -1.67 -16.47
C ASP A 205 8.48 -3.09 -16.82
N ILE A 206 9.05 -3.32 -18.00
CA ILE A 206 9.55 -4.64 -18.41
C ILE A 206 10.68 -5.10 -17.50
N VAL A 207 11.62 -4.20 -17.17
CA VAL A 207 12.71 -4.51 -16.24
C VAL A 207 12.15 -4.91 -14.87
N ILE A 208 11.20 -4.15 -14.32
CA ILE A 208 10.56 -4.47 -13.04
C ILE A 208 9.79 -5.79 -13.14
N ALA A 209 9.02 -6.00 -14.20
CA ALA A 209 8.22 -7.20 -14.40
C ALA A 209 9.07 -8.48 -14.54
N ILE A 210 10.33 -8.37 -14.99
CA ILE A 210 11.28 -9.49 -15.05
C ILE A 210 12.03 -9.65 -13.74
N LEU A 211 12.60 -8.57 -13.20
CA LEU A 211 13.47 -8.64 -12.02
C LEU A 211 12.68 -8.93 -10.73
N LEU A 212 11.48 -8.38 -10.59
CA LEU A 212 10.71 -8.53 -9.36
C LEU A 212 10.36 -10.00 -9.06
N PRO A 213 9.82 -10.81 -10.02
CA PRO A 213 9.60 -12.23 -9.77
C PRO A 213 10.87 -13.03 -9.47
N ILE A 214 12.00 -12.69 -10.11
CA ILE A 214 13.29 -13.35 -9.85
C ILE A 214 13.73 -13.08 -8.40
N LEU A 215 13.66 -11.83 -7.95
CA LEU A 215 14.00 -11.45 -6.58
C LEU A 215 13.04 -12.08 -5.58
N GLU A 216 11.73 -12.08 -5.86
CA GLU A 216 10.74 -12.77 -5.03
C GLU A 216 11.02 -14.27 -4.91
N PHE A 217 11.44 -14.92 -6.00
CA PHE A 217 11.83 -16.32 -5.97
C PHE A 217 13.06 -16.56 -5.09
N ILE A 218 14.09 -15.72 -5.19
CA ILE A 218 15.27 -15.79 -4.31
C ILE A 218 14.87 -15.62 -2.84
N LEU A 219 13.99 -14.65 -2.54
CA LEU A 219 13.48 -14.43 -1.19
C LEU A 219 12.67 -15.63 -0.68
N LEU A 220 11.88 -16.28 -1.54
CA LEU A 220 11.18 -17.53 -1.19
C LEU A 220 12.15 -18.68 -0.87
N LEU A 221 13.27 -18.80 -1.59
CA LEU A 221 14.31 -19.79 -1.28
C LEU A 221 14.95 -19.52 0.09
N ILE A 222 15.21 -18.26 0.42
CA ILE A 222 15.71 -17.86 1.74
C ILE A 222 14.68 -18.20 2.82
N ALA A 223 13.40 -17.92 2.60
CA ALA A 223 12.32 -18.28 3.52
C ALA A 223 12.27 -19.80 3.78
N ALA A 224 12.39 -20.61 2.72
CA ALA A 224 12.40 -22.07 2.83
C ALA A 224 13.61 -22.57 3.63
N LEU A 225 14.79 -21.99 3.41
CA LEU A 225 15.99 -22.31 4.19
C LEU A 225 15.83 -21.93 5.66
N LEU A 226 15.31 -20.73 5.96
CA LEU A 226 15.04 -20.28 7.33
C LEU A 226 14.03 -21.19 8.03
N LEU A 227 12.99 -21.64 7.32
CA LEU A 227 12.02 -22.58 7.85
C LEU A 227 12.68 -23.92 8.21
N ALA A 228 13.54 -24.46 7.33
CA ALA A 228 14.27 -25.71 7.59
C ALA A 228 15.21 -25.58 8.80
N ILE A 229 15.98 -24.49 8.90
CA ILE A 229 16.86 -24.20 10.04
C ILE A 229 16.05 -24.08 11.33
N THR A 230 14.92 -23.36 11.29
CA THR A 230 14.03 -23.21 12.44
C THR A 230 13.48 -24.56 12.90
N GLY A 231 13.03 -25.40 11.97
CA GLY A 231 12.55 -26.75 12.25
C GLY A 231 13.62 -27.62 12.93
N LEU A 232 14.85 -27.62 12.40
CA LEU A 232 15.98 -28.34 12.99
C LEU A 232 16.33 -27.83 14.39
N ALA A 233 16.40 -26.51 14.58
CA ALA A 233 16.67 -25.91 15.89
C ALA A 233 15.61 -26.28 16.94
N CYS A 234 14.34 -26.31 16.53
CA CYS A 234 13.25 -26.74 17.39
C CYS A 234 13.28 -28.23 17.72
N LEU A 235 13.67 -29.08 16.76
CA LEU A 235 13.88 -30.50 17.00
C LEU A 235 15.02 -30.75 17.99
N ILE A 236 16.17 -30.10 17.79
CA ILE A 236 17.33 -30.21 18.70
C ILE A 236 16.95 -29.75 20.11
N ASN A 237 16.24 -28.61 20.23
CA ASN A 237 15.79 -28.09 21.52
C ASN A 237 14.81 -29.06 22.21
N TRP A 238 13.90 -29.69 21.46
CA TRP A 238 12.99 -30.70 21.99
C TRP A 238 13.73 -31.94 22.48
N ILE A 239 14.67 -32.47 21.68
CA ILE A 239 15.53 -33.61 22.06
C ILE A 239 16.30 -33.28 23.34
N TRP A 240 16.95 -32.13 23.41
CA TRP A 240 17.69 -31.68 24.59
C TRP A 240 16.83 -31.64 25.85
N ASN A 241 15.61 -31.12 25.75
CA ASN A 241 14.67 -31.06 26.88
C ASN A 241 14.22 -32.45 27.36
N ILE A 242 14.15 -33.44 26.47
CA ILE A 242 13.89 -34.84 26.85
C ILE A 242 15.09 -35.40 27.61
N PHE A 243 16.30 -35.26 27.06
CA PHE A 243 17.52 -35.71 27.72
C PHE A 243 17.69 -35.08 29.10
N ALA A 244 17.54 -33.76 29.21
CA ALA A 244 17.63 -33.05 30.49
C ALA A 244 16.63 -33.58 31.53
N LYS A 245 15.41 -33.95 31.12
CA LYS A 245 14.41 -34.56 32.03
C LYS A 245 14.75 -35.97 32.46
N ILE A 246 15.36 -36.77 31.58
CA ILE A 246 15.75 -38.16 31.87
C ILE A 246 16.92 -38.18 32.87
N PHE A 247 17.92 -37.31 32.67
CA PHE A 247 19.16 -37.30 33.43
C PHE A 247 19.15 -36.37 34.67
N ALA A 248 18.08 -35.61 34.88
CA ALA A 248 17.87 -34.82 36.12
C ALA A 248 17.15 -35.61 37.23
N ARG A 249 16.93 -36.92 37.05
CA ARG A 249 16.46 -37.86 38.06
C ARG A 249 17.61 -38.72 38.55
#